data_AF-A0AAU8JNZ5-F1
#
_entry.id   AF-A0AAU8JNZ5-F1
#
_cell.length_a   1.000
_cell.length_b   1.000
_cell.length_c   1.000
_cell.angle_alpha   90.00
_cell.angle_beta   90.00
_cell.angle_gamma   90.00
#
_symmetry.space_group_name_H-M   'P 1'
#
loop_
_entity.id
_entity.type
_entity.pdbx_description
1 polymer ?
#
loop_
_entity_poly.entity_id
_entity_poly.type
_entity_poly.pdbx_seq_one_letter_code
_entity_poly.pdbx_strand_id
1 'polypeptide(L)'
;MATRDSTDNPRRRIVEAAVELLENGGPDAVSTRAVAAAAGMQPPAIYRLFGDKEGLLEAVAEHGYAQFLERKRAQLDPAPQDPVEDLRRGWDTVVEFGVSRPELFAVMNRATGLGSDAAHRSGLEILHGRVRRLAAGGWLRVDEELAAQIIQATGQGAVTTWHSTPADRRNPALLTVLRESMVAAVTRAEPAIPAAESPPAAAARALRAALPDDSDVLSDAEQRLLREWLTRLAADGGAPRA
;
A
#
# COMPACT_ATOMS: atom_id res chain seq x y z
N MET A 1 -11.95 -36.31 20.00
CA MET A 1 -11.19 -35.48 20.96
C MET A 1 -11.13 -34.08 20.35
N ALA A 2 -12.08 -33.22 20.71
CA ALA A 2 -12.32 -31.95 20.02
C ALA A 2 -11.31 -30.89 20.47
N THR A 3 -10.72 -30.22 19.48
CA THR A 3 -9.77 -29.11 19.57
C THR A 3 -10.38 -27.96 20.37
N ARG A 4 -9.79 -27.61 21.52
CA ARG A 4 -10.14 -26.38 22.26
C ARG A 4 -9.65 -25.17 21.46
N ASP A 5 -10.55 -24.68 20.61
CA ASP A 5 -10.88 -23.29 20.35
C ASP A 5 -9.77 -22.22 20.46
N SER A 6 -9.50 -21.59 19.32
CA SER A 6 -8.68 -20.38 19.13
C SER A 6 -9.28 -19.11 19.77
N THR A 7 -10.08 -19.24 20.83
CA THR A 7 -10.94 -18.20 21.42
C THR A 7 -10.34 -17.56 22.68
N ASP A 8 -9.20 -18.04 23.17
CA ASP A 8 -8.59 -17.56 24.42
C ASP A 8 -7.24 -16.87 24.21
N ASN A 9 -7.20 -15.84 23.37
CA ASN A 9 -6.10 -14.88 23.37
C ASN A 9 -6.56 -13.57 24.02
N PRO A 10 -6.29 -13.35 25.33
CA PRO A 10 -6.65 -12.14 26.05
C PRO A 10 -6.15 -10.85 25.38
N ARG A 11 -4.96 -10.89 24.73
CA ARG A 11 -4.43 -9.74 23.99
C ARG A 11 -5.36 -9.38 22.83
N ARG A 12 -5.79 -10.37 22.05
CA ARG A 12 -6.69 -10.17 20.91
C ARG A 12 -8.04 -9.60 21.34
N ARG A 13 -8.66 -10.17 22.38
CA ARG A 13 -9.95 -9.68 22.93
C ARG A 13 -9.87 -8.23 23.40
N ILE A 14 -8.77 -7.85 24.06
CA ILE A 14 -8.55 -6.48 24.51
C ILE A 14 -8.41 -5.53 23.31
N VAL A 15 -7.67 -5.93 22.27
CA VAL A 15 -7.50 -5.13 21.05
C VAL A 15 -8.83 -4.98 20.30
N GLU A 16 -9.60 -6.06 20.13
CA GLU A 16 -10.92 -6.02 19.49
C GLU A 16 -11.89 -5.10 20.25
N ALA A 17 -11.96 -5.21 21.58
CA ALA A 17 -12.76 -4.31 22.41
C ALA A 17 -12.30 -2.84 22.31
N ALA A 18 -10.98 -2.59 22.22
CA ALA A 18 -10.46 -1.24 22.02
C ALA A 18 -10.82 -0.67 20.65
N VAL A 19 -10.78 -1.49 19.58
CA VAL A 19 -11.24 -1.11 18.24
C VAL A 19 -12.73 -0.76 18.27
N GLU A 20 -13.58 -1.59 18.88
CA GLU A 20 -15.01 -1.31 18.99
C GLU A 20 -15.32 -0.01 19.75
N LEU A 21 -14.63 0.24 20.86
CA LEU A 21 -14.78 1.51 21.60
C LEU A 21 -14.31 2.71 20.79
N LEU A 22 -13.19 2.56 20.08
CA LEU A 22 -12.63 3.60 19.21
C LEU A 22 -13.60 3.97 18.09
N GLU A 23 -14.23 2.98 17.45
CA GLU A 23 -15.12 3.22 16.30
C GLU A 23 -16.48 3.77 16.70
N ASN A 24 -16.98 3.42 17.87
CA ASN A 24 -18.30 3.88 18.34
C ASN A 24 -18.24 5.20 19.13
N GLY A 25 -17.13 5.46 19.83
CA GLY A 25 -17.03 6.59 20.77
C GLY A 25 -15.80 7.47 20.57
N GLY A 26 -14.98 7.20 19.55
CA GLY A 26 -13.78 7.98 19.26
C GLY A 26 -12.65 7.76 20.28
N PRO A 27 -11.58 8.57 20.20
CA PRO A 27 -10.37 8.40 21.00
C PRO A 27 -10.60 8.61 22.51
N ASP A 28 -11.61 9.39 22.88
CA ASP A 28 -11.96 9.69 24.28
C ASP A 28 -12.66 8.50 24.97
N ALA A 29 -13.37 7.66 24.21
CA ALA A 29 -13.97 6.43 24.73
C ALA A 29 -12.93 5.36 25.08
N VAL A 30 -11.72 5.45 24.51
CA VAL A 30 -10.65 4.48 24.73
C VAL A 30 -9.87 4.84 26.00
N SER A 31 -10.25 4.22 27.12
CA SER A 31 -9.48 4.24 28.37
C SER A 31 -9.13 2.82 28.82
N THR A 32 -8.03 2.65 29.56
CA THR A 32 -7.60 1.32 30.05
C THR A 32 -8.71 0.63 30.86
N ARG A 33 -9.49 1.40 31.64
CA ARG A 33 -10.65 0.89 32.39
C ARG A 33 -11.81 0.50 31.49
N ALA A 34 -12.20 1.35 30.55
CA ALA A 34 -13.30 1.06 29.63
C ALA A 34 -13.00 -0.16 28.76
N VAL A 35 -11.78 -0.25 28.24
CA VAL A 35 -11.31 -1.39 27.43
C VAL A 35 -11.28 -2.66 28.25
N ALA A 36 -10.73 -2.62 29.48
CA ALA A 36 -10.73 -3.78 30.35
C ALA A 36 -12.17 -4.27 30.64
N ALA A 37 -13.08 -3.36 30.96
CA ALA A 37 -14.47 -3.69 31.20
C ALA A 37 -15.14 -4.31 29.95
N ALA A 38 -14.99 -3.69 28.78
CA ALA A 38 -15.52 -4.19 27.51
C ALA A 38 -14.94 -5.55 27.13
N ALA A 39 -13.66 -5.79 27.40
CA ALA A 39 -13.00 -7.07 27.15
C ALA A 39 -13.32 -8.15 28.21
N GLY A 40 -14.05 -7.84 29.28
CA GLY A 40 -14.30 -8.75 30.41
C GLY A 40 -13.03 -9.06 31.23
N MET A 41 -12.11 -8.11 31.32
CA MET A 41 -10.80 -8.21 31.96
C MET A 41 -10.67 -7.21 33.12
N GLN A 42 -9.69 -7.44 34.00
CA GLN A 42 -9.35 -6.48 35.06
C GLN A 42 -8.36 -5.43 34.53
N PRO A 43 -8.43 -4.15 34.95
CA PRO A 43 -7.54 -3.09 34.47
C PRO A 43 -6.04 -3.41 34.53
N PRO A 44 -5.50 -4.10 35.56
CA PRO A 44 -4.08 -4.51 35.59
C PRO A 44 -3.65 -5.39 34.41
N ALA A 45 -4.58 -6.10 33.76
CA ALA A 45 -4.26 -6.91 32.58
C ALA A 45 -3.83 -6.05 31.38
N ILE A 46 -4.36 -4.83 31.24
CA ILE A 46 -3.97 -3.90 30.17
C ILE A 46 -2.52 -3.49 30.36
N TYR A 47 -2.15 -3.02 31.55
CA TYR A 47 -0.78 -2.60 31.86
C TYR A 47 0.22 -3.74 31.70
N ARG A 48 -0.16 -4.97 32.08
CA ARG A 48 0.71 -6.15 31.92
C ARG A 48 0.95 -6.53 30.45
N LEU A 49 -0.07 -6.41 29.60
CA LEU A 49 0.01 -6.87 28.20
C LEU A 49 0.49 -5.80 27.22
N PHE A 50 0.26 -4.53 27.54
CA PHE A 50 0.48 -3.40 26.63
C PHE A 50 1.33 -2.29 27.23
N GLY A 51 1.72 -2.39 28.50
CA GLY A 51 2.45 -1.33 29.21
C GLY A 51 1.52 -0.20 29.64
N ASP A 52 0.95 0.52 28.70
CA ASP A 52 0.11 1.71 28.92
C ASP A 52 -0.97 1.88 27.83
N LYS A 53 -1.57 3.09 27.74
CA LYS A 53 -2.55 3.42 26.71
C LYS A 53 -1.90 3.55 25.32
N GLU A 54 -0.66 4.02 25.24
CA GLU A 54 0.05 4.18 23.95
C GLU A 54 0.37 2.81 23.36
N GLY A 55 0.94 1.89 24.14
CA GLY A 55 1.19 0.52 23.69
C GLY A 55 -0.10 -0.24 23.33
N LEU A 56 -1.23 0.09 23.96
CA LEU A 56 -2.54 -0.43 23.53
C LEU A 56 -2.95 0.13 22.16
N LEU A 57 -2.75 1.44 21.93
CA LEU A 57 -3.07 2.08 20.65
C LEU A 57 -2.14 1.60 19.52
N GLU A 58 -0.87 1.30 19.81
CA GLU A 58 0.03 0.63 18.86
C GLU A 58 -0.51 -0.75 18.47
N ALA A 59 -0.96 -1.56 19.43
CA ALA A 59 -1.57 -2.86 19.14
C ALA A 59 -2.89 -2.75 18.34
N VAL A 60 -3.66 -1.68 18.56
CA VAL A 60 -4.84 -1.34 17.74
C VAL A 60 -4.43 -0.97 16.32
N ALA A 61 -3.36 -0.18 16.15
CA ALA A 61 -2.81 0.16 14.85
C ALA A 61 -2.32 -1.10 14.09
N GLU A 62 -1.58 -1.99 14.76
CA GLU A 62 -1.15 -3.28 14.21
C GLU A 62 -2.36 -4.10 13.70
N HIS A 63 -3.43 -4.15 14.48
CA HIS A 63 -4.66 -4.85 14.11
C HIS A 63 -5.34 -4.21 12.90
N GLY A 64 -5.45 -2.88 12.88
CA GLY A 64 -5.99 -2.13 11.74
C GLY A 64 -5.17 -2.36 10.47
N TYR A 65 -3.84 -2.33 10.56
CA TYR A 65 -2.96 -2.65 9.44
C TYR A 65 -3.13 -4.10 8.97
N ALA A 66 -3.28 -5.07 9.87
CA ALA A 66 -3.50 -6.47 9.48
C ALA A 66 -4.79 -6.63 8.65
N GLN A 67 -5.90 -6.04 9.11
CA GLN A 67 -7.16 -6.03 8.36
C GLN A 67 -7.03 -5.31 7.01
N PHE A 68 -6.32 -4.18 6.99
CA PHE A 68 -6.13 -3.40 5.79
C PHE A 68 -5.25 -4.13 4.76
N LEU A 69 -4.19 -4.78 5.19
CA LEU A 69 -3.31 -5.59 4.34
C LEU A 69 -4.04 -6.80 3.78
N GLU A 70 -4.90 -7.45 4.57
CA GLU A 70 -5.74 -8.54 4.09
C GLU A 70 -6.63 -8.08 2.94
N ARG A 71 -7.31 -6.94 3.07
CA ARG A 71 -8.11 -6.35 1.99
C ARG A 71 -7.29 -6.03 0.75
N LYS A 72 -6.12 -5.39 0.92
CA LYS A 72 -5.21 -5.10 -0.19
C LYS A 72 -4.75 -6.36 -0.90
N ARG A 73 -4.41 -7.42 -0.15
CA ARG A 73 -3.94 -8.70 -0.69
C ARG A 73 -5.03 -9.46 -1.42
N ALA A 74 -6.27 -9.41 -0.95
CA ALA A 74 -7.42 -10.02 -1.63
C ALA A 74 -7.68 -9.42 -3.02
N GLN A 75 -7.25 -8.17 -3.25
CA GLN A 75 -7.37 -7.47 -4.53
C GLN A 75 -6.07 -7.43 -5.35
N LEU A 76 -5.03 -8.17 -4.92
CA LEU A 76 -3.79 -8.24 -5.69
C LEU A 76 -4.01 -9.11 -6.92
N ASP A 77 -3.98 -8.49 -8.09
CA ASP A 77 -3.76 -9.17 -9.35
C ASP A 77 -2.28 -8.99 -9.76
N PRO A 78 -1.49 -10.07 -9.86
CA PRO A 78 -0.10 -9.98 -10.29
C PRO A 78 0.05 -9.64 -11.77
N ALA A 79 -0.98 -9.87 -12.60
CA ALA A 79 -0.97 -9.66 -14.04
C ALA A 79 -2.28 -9.04 -14.54
N PRO A 80 -2.64 -7.82 -14.09
CA PRO A 80 -3.88 -7.18 -14.48
C PRO A 80 -3.89 -6.87 -15.98
N GLN A 81 -5.01 -7.16 -16.63
CA GLN A 81 -5.22 -6.81 -18.05
C GLN A 81 -5.16 -5.29 -18.28
N ASP A 82 -5.66 -4.53 -17.32
CA ASP A 82 -5.58 -3.06 -17.30
C ASP A 82 -4.85 -2.61 -16.02
N PRO A 83 -3.55 -2.29 -16.11
CA PRO A 83 -2.76 -1.79 -14.97
C PRO A 83 -3.24 -0.45 -14.43
N VAL A 84 -3.87 0.40 -15.25
CA VAL A 84 -4.37 1.71 -14.84
C VAL A 84 -5.65 1.54 -14.02
N GLU A 85 -6.53 0.64 -14.44
CA GLU A 85 -7.71 0.28 -13.65
C GLU A 85 -7.33 -0.45 -12.35
N ASP A 86 -6.28 -1.27 -12.37
CA ASP A 86 -5.71 -1.85 -11.16
C ASP A 86 -5.19 -0.77 -10.19
N LEU A 87 -4.61 0.33 -10.69
CA LEU A 87 -4.25 1.47 -9.86
C LEU A 87 -5.49 2.14 -9.24
N ARG A 88 -6.56 2.38 -10.02
CA ARG A 88 -7.82 2.96 -9.51
C ARG A 88 -8.39 2.17 -8.35
N ARG A 89 -8.55 0.84 -8.52
CA ARG A 89 -9.05 -0.06 -7.45
C ARG A 89 -8.17 -0.05 -6.21
N GLY A 90 -6.85 -0.01 -6.40
CA GLY A 90 -5.89 0.09 -5.31
C GLY A 90 -6.04 1.37 -4.50
N TRP A 91 -6.29 2.50 -5.18
CA TRP A 91 -6.56 3.80 -4.54
C TRP A 91 -7.91 3.79 -3.82
N ASP A 92 -8.96 3.28 -4.46
CA ASP A 92 -10.31 3.19 -3.89
C ASP A 92 -10.30 2.39 -2.58
N THR A 93 -9.57 1.27 -2.54
CA THR A 93 -9.43 0.45 -1.32
C THR A 93 -8.87 1.23 -0.13
N VAL A 94 -7.88 2.10 -0.38
CA VAL A 94 -7.27 2.94 0.66
C VAL A 94 -8.30 3.95 1.16
N VAL A 95 -8.99 4.62 0.23
CA VAL A 95 -9.94 5.68 0.54
C VAL A 95 -11.19 5.13 1.20
N GLU A 96 -11.77 4.04 0.71
CA GLU A 96 -12.91 3.36 1.33
C GLU A 96 -12.59 2.91 2.75
N PHE A 97 -11.40 2.35 3.00
CA PHE A 97 -10.99 1.97 4.35
C PHE A 97 -10.90 3.21 5.25
N GLY A 98 -10.22 4.27 4.79
CA GLY A 98 -10.06 5.50 5.55
C GLY A 98 -11.38 6.24 5.82
N VAL A 99 -12.30 6.25 4.85
CA VAL A 99 -13.62 6.88 4.97
C VAL A 99 -14.56 6.09 5.87
N SER A 100 -14.56 4.76 5.78
CA SER A 100 -15.44 3.90 6.58
C SER A 100 -14.99 3.73 8.04
N ARG A 101 -13.69 3.89 8.32
CA ARG A 101 -13.09 3.65 9.64
C ARG A 101 -12.17 4.81 10.06
N PRO A 102 -12.69 6.05 10.21
CA PRO A 102 -11.89 7.26 10.45
C PRO A 102 -10.93 7.14 11.63
N GLU A 103 -11.45 6.70 12.77
CA GLU A 103 -10.71 6.70 14.03
C GLU A 103 -9.60 5.65 14.02
N LEU A 104 -9.88 4.47 13.45
CA LEU A 104 -8.87 3.44 13.25
C LEU A 104 -7.80 3.88 12.26
N PHE A 105 -8.20 4.52 11.15
CA PHE A 105 -7.26 5.05 10.16
C PHE A 105 -6.37 6.15 10.74
N ALA A 106 -6.91 7.03 11.59
CA ALA A 106 -6.15 8.06 12.29
C ALA A 106 -5.12 7.45 13.27
N VAL A 107 -5.51 6.42 14.03
CA VAL A 107 -4.58 5.68 14.91
C VAL A 107 -3.47 5.00 14.10
N MET A 108 -3.80 4.35 12.99
CA MET A 108 -2.81 3.73 12.09
C MET A 108 -1.81 4.74 11.53
N ASN A 109 -2.28 5.92 11.10
CA ASN A 109 -1.40 6.96 10.57
C ASN A 109 -0.46 7.51 11.65
N ARG A 110 -0.96 7.76 12.87
CA ARG A 110 -0.12 8.21 14.00
C ARG A 110 0.95 7.18 14.41
N ALA A 111 0.66 5.90 14.25
CA ALA A 111 1.59 4.81 14.55
C ALA A 111 2.64 4.56 13.45
N THR A 112 2.59 5.29 12.33
CA THR A 112 3.58 5.17 11.24
C THR A 112 4.93 5.69 11.70
N GLY A 113 6.01 4.93 11.46
CA GLY A 113 7.34 5.24 11.99
C GLY A 113 7.56 4.86 13.47
N LEU A 114 6.57 4.21 14.09
CA LEU A 114 6.64 3.60 15.43
C LEU A 114 6.48 2.07 15.33
N GLY A 115 6.04 1.37 16.38
CA GLY A 115 5.96 -0.09 16.44
C GLY A 115 5.20 -0.79 15.29
N SER A 116 4.38 -0.07 14.52
CA SER A 116 3.63 -0.60 13.35
C SER A 116 4.34 -0.44 11.99
N ASP A 117 5.61 -0.03 11.97
CA ASP A 117 6.34 0.31 10.73
C ASP A 117 6.42 -0.84 9.71
N ALA A 118 6.60 -2.08 10.16
CA ALA A 118 6.67 -3.24 9.26
C ALA A 118 5.38 -3.47 8.47
N ALA A 119 4.21 -3.25 9.09
CA ALA A 119 2.93 -3.44 8.43
C ALA A 119 2.63 -2.29 7.46
N HIS A 120 2.99 -1.05 7.84
CA HIS A 120 2.94 0.09 6.94
C HIS A 120 3.81 -0.14 5.68
N ARG A 121 5.06 -0.57 5.88
CA ARG A 121 6.00 -0.90 4.80
C ARG A 121 5.46 -2.01 3.89
N SER A 122 4.87 -3.08 4.43
CA SER A 122 4.23 -4.11 3.61
C SER A 122 3.08 -3.55 2.76
N GLY A 123 2.35 -2.56 3.29
CA GLY A 123 1.29 -1.86 2.56
C GLY A 123 1.81 -0.98 1.42
N LEU A 124 3.01 -0.42 1.57
CA LEU A 124 3.73 0.34 0.54
C LEU A 124 4.35 -0.58 -0.51
N GLU A 125 4.88 -1.74 -0.12
CA GLU A 125 5.42 -2.74 -1.07
C GLU A 125 4.36 -3.17 -2.09
N ILE A 126 3.09 -3.28 -1.69
CA ILE A 126 1.95 -3.52 -2.59
C ILE A 126 1.78 -2.38 -3.59
N LEU A 127 1.88 -1.13 -3.15
CA LEU A 127 1.80 0.05 -4.02
C LEU A 127 2.97 0.09 -5.00
N HIS A 128 4.20 -0.09 -4.52
CA HIS A 128 5.39 -0.16 -5.38
C HIS A 128 5.29 -1.30 -6.40
N GLY A 129 4.69 -2.44 -6.04
CA GLY A 129 4.38 -3.51 -6.98
C GLY A 129 3.48 -3.07 -8.13
N ARG A 130 2.42 -2.29 -7.84
CA ARG A 130 1.53 -1.70 -8.86
C ARG A 130 2.28 -0.69 -9.74
N VAL A 131 3.07 0.18 -9.13
CA VAL A 131 3.87 1.20 -9.83
C VAL A 131 4.90 0.57 -10.76
N ARG A 132 5.62 -0.47 -10.33
CA ARG A 132 6.56 -1.21 -11.18
C ARG A 132 5.91 -1.84 -12.40
N ARG A 133 4.68 -2.37 -12.26
CA ARG A 133 3.92 -2.90 -13.42
C ARG A 133 3.57 -1.80 -14.42
N LEU A 134 3.16 -0.63 -13.93
CA LEU A 134 2.92 0.54 -14.78
C LEU A 134 4.21 0.98 -15.49
N ALA A 135 5.34 1.01 -14.77
CA ALA A 135 6.64 1.35 -15.33
C ALA A 135 7.06 0.38 -16.44
N ALA A 136 6.99 -0.93 -16.16
CA ALA A 136 7.33 -1.99 -17.11
C ALA A 136 6.46 -1.97 -18.38
N GLY A 137 5.20 -1.55 -18.27
CA GLY A 137 4.30 -1.36 -19.40
C GLY A 137 4.42 0.00 -20.09
N GLY A 138 5.35 0.87 -19.68
CA GLY A 138 5.53 2.20 -20.26
C GLY A 138 4.37 3.16 -19.99
N TRP A 139 3.60 2.93 -18.92
CA TRP A 139 2.43 3.73 -18.56
C TRP A 139 2.78 4.98 -17.74
N LEU A 140 3.91 5.01 -17.04
CA LEU A 140 4.23 6.13 -16.15
C LEU A 140 4.62 7.41 -16.92
N ARG A 141 4.18 8.55 -16.39
CA ARG A 141 4.61 9.90 -16.81
C ARG A 141 5.82 10.43 -16.04
N VAL A 142 5.98 9.95 -14.81
CA VAL A 142 7.02 10.35 -13.85
C VAL A 142 7.82 9.10 -13.43
N ASP A 143 8.89 9.28 -12.68
CA ASP A 143 9.63 8.16 -12.11
C ASP A 143 8.79 7.38 -11.07
N GLU A 144 9.19 6.15 -10.78
CA GLU A 144 8.45 5.25 -9.88
C GLU A 144 8.27 5.81 -8.47
N GLU A 145 9.29 6.47 -7.95
CA GLU A 145 9.29 6.98 -6.58
C GLU A 145 8.32 8.16 -6.44
N LEU A 146 8.39 9.13 -7.37
CA LEU A 146 7.44 10.24 -7.41
C LEU A 146 6.01 9.76 -7.67
N ALA A 147 5.81 8.75 -8.52
CA ALA A 147 4.49 8.16 -8.73
C ALA A 147 3.90 7.60 -7.42
N ALA A 148 4.68 6.80 -6.67
CA ALA A 148 4.24 6.24 -5.40
C ALA A 148 3.88 7.34 -4.38
N GLN A 149 4.69 8.40 -4.29
CA GLN A 149 4.44 9.54 -3.42
C GLN A 149 3.15 10.29 -3.78
N ILE A 150 2.91 10.57 -5.07
CA ILE A 150 1.67 11.21 -5.54
C ILE A 150 0.45 10.34 -5.18
N ILE A 151 0.51 9.03 -5.44
CA ILE A 151 -0.58 8.10 -5.16
C ILE A 151 -0.89 8.06 -3.66
N GLN A 152 0.15 7.99 -2.81
CA GLN A 152 -0.02 7.99 -1.36
C GLN A 152 -0.60 9.33 -0.85
N ALA A 153 0.00 10.45 -1.27
CA ALA A 153 -0.39 11.78 -0.82
C ALA A 153 -1.83 12.12 -1.20
N THR A 154 -2.25 11.75 -2.41
CA THR A 154 -3.63 11.99 -2.87
C THR A 154 -4.64 11.12 -2.12
N GLY A 155 -4.34 9.86 -1.84
CA GLY A 155 -5.21 8.99 -1.03
C GLY A 155 -5.35 9.48 0.41
N GLN A 156 -4.24 9.81 1.08
CA GLN A 156 -4.25 10.35 2.44
C GLN A 156 -4.94 11.71 2.53
N GLY A 157 -4.66 12.60 1.56
CA GLY A 157 -5.28 13.90 1.44
C GLY A 157 -6.79 13.81 1.22
N ALA A 158 -7.24 12.87 0.39
CA ALA A 158 -8.66 12.62 0.15
C ALA A 158 -9.39 12.21 1.43
N VAL A 159 -8.86 11.24 2.18
CA VAL A 159 -9.45 10.78 3.45
C VAL A 159 -9.45 11.91 4.49
N THR A 160 -8.34 12.63 4.62
CA THR A 160 -8.23 13.74 5.58
C THR A 160 -9.22 14.85 5.27
N THR A 161 -9.34 15.23 4.00
CA THR A 161 -10.26 16.27 3.55
C THR A 161 -11.72 15.85 3.73
N TRP A 162 -12.04 14.58 3.45
CA TRP A 162 -13.39 14.04 3.64
C TRP A 162 -13.85 14.17 5.09
N HIS A 163 -12.98 13.82 6.04
CA HIS A 163 -13.32 13.82 7.47
C HIS A 163 -13.33 15.23 8.08
N SER A 164 -12.45 16.13 7.64
CA SER A 164 -12.48 17.52 8.09
C SER A 164 -13.66 18.32 7.51
N THR A 165 -14.29 17.83 6.44
CA THR A 165 -15.48 18.43 5.84
C THR A 165 -16.74 18.05 6.64
N PRO A 166 -17.57 19.04 7.07
CA PRO A 166 -18.87 18.80 7.69
C PRO A 166 -19.77 17.89 6.84
N ALA A 167 -20.52 16.99 7.47
CA ALA A 167 -21.27 15.95 6.78
C ALA A 167 -22.27 16.49 5.75
N ASP A 168 -22.90 17.63 6.02
CA ASP A 168 -23.83 18.33 5.14
C ASP A 168 -23.16 18.95 3.90
N ARG A 169 -21.84 19.09 3.92
CA ARG A 169 -21.04 19.68 2.81
C ARG A 169 -20.21 18.65 2.05
N ARG A 170 -20.22 17.38 2.45
CA ARG A 170 -19.46 16.33 1.78
C ARG A 170 -20.05 16.07 0.39
N ASN A 171 -19.18 16.07 -0.62
CA ASN A 171 -19.54 15.72 -1.98
C ASN A 171 -18.74 14.49 -2.42
N PRO A 172 -19.37 13.32 -2.63
CA PRO A 172 -18.70 12.10 -3.09
C PRO A 172 -17.90 12.28 -4.38
N ALA A 173 -18.30 13.22 -5.25
CA ALA A 173 -17.60 13.52 -6.50
C ALA A 173 -16.15 13.98 -6.26
N LEU A 174 -15.83 14.53 -5.09
CA LEU A 174 -14.46 14.90 -4.71
C LEU A 174 -13.52 13.70 -4.81
N LEU A 175 -13.91 12.55 -4.27
CA LEU A 175 -13.06 11.36 -4.24
C LEU A 175 -12.82 10.84 -5.66
N THR A 176 -13.86 10.81 -6.50
CA THR A 176 -13.74 10.43 -7.91
C THR A 176 -12.82 11.38 -8.68
N VAL A 177 -13.00 12.70 -8.52
CA VAL A 177 -12.17 13.69 -9.22
C VAL A 177 -10.72 13.61 -8.77
N LEU A 178 -10.44 13.43 -7.47
CA LEU A 178 -9.08 13.29 -6.95
C LEU A 178 -8.41 12.02 -7.50
N ARG A 179 -9.12 10.89 -7.56
CA ARG A 179 -8.61 9.66 -8.15
C ARG A 179 -8.26 9.84 -9.62
N GLU A 180 -9.19 10.37 -10.43
CA GLU A 180 -8.93 10.55 -11.87
C GLU A 180 -7.83 11.59 -12.12
N SER A 181 -7.73 12.64 -11.29
CA SER A 181 -6.63 13.63 -11.36
C SER A 181 -5.29 12.99 -11.05
N MET A 182 -5.23 12.13 -10.02
CA MET A 182 -4.04 11.34 -9.70
C MET A 182 -3.66 10.42 -10.85
N VAL A 183 -4.62 9.68 -11.41
CA VAL A 183 -4.37 8.77 -12.55
C VAL A 183 -3.84 9.53 -13.75
N ALA A 184 -4.45 10.66 -14.10
CA ALA A 184 -4.01 11.49 -15.22
C ALA A 184 -2.62 12.10 -15.01
N ALA A 185 -2.26 12.42 -13.76
CA ALA A 185 -0.95 12.96 -13.42
C ALA A 185 0.16 11.89 -13.49
N VAL A 186 -0.12 10.67 -13.04
CA VAL A 186 0.89 9.60 -12.94
C VAL A 186 0.98 8.71 -14.18
N THR A 187 -0.11 8.58 -14.96
CA THR A 187 -0.20 7.64 -16.09
C THR A 187 -0.47 8.31 -17.45
N ARG A 188 -0.04 7.65 -18.52
CA ARG A 188 -0.33 8.01 -19.92
C ARG A 188 -1.67 7.43 -20.35
N ALA A 189 -2.29 8.05 -21.36
CA ALA A 189 -3.53 7.53 -21.97
C ALA A 189 -3.27 6.22 -22.74
N GLU A 190 -2.06 6.07 -23.29
CA GLU A 190 -1.60 4.89 -24.02
C GLU A 190 -0.18 4.54 -23.55
N PRO A 191 0.21 3.24 -23.56
CA PRO A 191 1.55 2.85 -23.14
C PRO A 191 2.58 3.34 -24.15
N ALA A 192 3.71 3.86 -23.67
CA ALA A 192 4.82 4.23 -24.55
C ALA A 192 5.48 3.01 -25.22
N ILE A 193 5.24 1.81 -24.69
CA ILE A 193 5.75 0.54 -25.20
C ILE A 193 4.56 -0.26 -25.74
N PRO A 194 4.52 -0.60 -27.04
CA PRO A 194 3.47 -1.45 -27.60
C PRO A 194 3.45 -2.83 -26.93
N ALA A 195 2.26 -3.35 -26.61
CA ALA A 195 2.07 -4.64 -25.93
C ALA A 195 2.54 -5.88 -26.71
N ALA A 196 3.01 -5.72 -27.96
CA ALA A 196 3.26 -6.79 -28.92
C ALA A 196 4.62 -7.50 -28.78
N GLU A 197 5.51 -7.05 -27.90
CA GLU A 197 6.80 -7.70 -27.66
C GLU A 197 7.00 -7.94 -26.16
N SER A 198 7.57 -9.08 -25.75
CA SER A 198 7.91 -9.33 -24.33
C SER A 198 8.65 -8.10 -23.78
N PRO A 199 8.08 -7.37 -22.80
CA PRO A 199 8.56 -6.05 -22.42
C PRO A 199 10.06 -5.97 -22.12
N PRO A 200 10.69 -6.98 -21.45
CA PRO A 200 12.13 -6.98 -21.22
C PRO A 200 12.95 -7.13 -22.49
N ALA A 201 12.51 -7.97 -23.44
CA ALA A 201 13.24 -8.23 -24.68
C ALA A 201 13.16 -7.06 -25.65
N ALA A 202 12.00 -6.39 -25.71
CA ALA A 202 11.81 -5.16 -26.47
C ALA A 202 12.67 -4.01 -25.93
N ALA A 203 12.60 -3.79 -24.61
CA ALA A 203 13.39 -2.76 -23.93
C ALA A 203 14.90 -3.02 -24.06
N ALA A 204 15.33 -4.28 -23.95
CA ALA A 204 16.73 -4.66 -24.13
C ALA A 204 17.23 -4.38 -25.56
N ARG A 205 16.41 -4.68 -26.59
CA ARG A 205 16.73 -4.34 -27.99
C ARG A 205 16.80 -2.83 -28.21
N ALA A 206 15.84 -2.08 -27.69
CA ALA A 206 15.77 -0.63 -27.84
C ALA A 206 16.97 0.07 -27.15
N LEU A 207 17.27 -0.30 -25.90
CA LEU A 207 18.41 0.26 -25.18
C LEU A 207 19.74 -0.07 -25.86
N ARG A 208 19.92 -1.30 -26.35
CA ARG A 208 21.12 -1.69 -27.09
C ARG A 208 21.31 -0.85 -28.36
N ALA A 209 20.23 -0.53 -29.08
CA ALA A 209 20.30 0.29 -30.28
C ALA A 209 20.61 1.77 -30.00
N ALA A 210 20.26 2.26 -28.80
CA ALA A 210 20.46 3.65 -28.41
C ALA A 210 21.80 3.93 -27.71
N LEU A 211 22.55 2.90 -27.29
CA LEU A 211 23.84 3.07 -26.64
C LEU A 211 24.91 3.49 -27.66
N PRO A 212 25.62 4.62 -27.45
CA PRO A 212 26.73 5.03 -28.31
C PRO A 212 27.91 4.06 -28.17
N ASP A 213 28.67 3.88 -29.26
CA ASP A 213 29.83 2.99 -29.30
C ASP A 213 30.98 3.43 -28.35
N ASP A 214 31.08 4.73 -28.09
CA ASP A 214 32.04 5.33 -27.17
C ASP A 214 31.28 6.13 -26.10
N SER A 215 31.26 5.61 -24.87
CA SER A 215 30.71 6.29 -23.70
C SER A 215 31.79 6.46 -22.63
N ASP A 216 32.14 7.71 -22.31
CA ASP A 216 33.11 8.02 -21.25
C ASP A 216 32.58 7.70 -19.84
N VAL A 217 31.31 7.30 -19.73
CA VAL A 217 30.64 7.01 -18.44
C VAL A 217 30.94 5.59 -17.95
N LEU A 218 31.16 4.63 -18.86
CA LEU A 218 31.40 3.22 -18.54
C LEU A 218 32.73 2.77 -19.13
N SER A 219 33.52 2.00 -18.39
CA SER A 219 34.73 1.39 -18.91
C SER A 219 34.43 0.38 -20.03
N ASP A 220 35.43 0.09 -20.87
CA ASP A 220 35.30 -0.90 -21.96
C ASP A 220 34.83 -2.28 -21.47
N ALA A 221 35.19 -2.66 -20.24
CA ALA A 221 34.75 -3.91 -19.64
C ALA A 221 33.25 -3.88 -19.28
N GLU A 222 32.79 -2.78 -18.67
CA GLU A 222 31.38 -2.58 -18.31
C GLU A 222 30.49 -2.45 -19.55
N GLN A 223 30.95 -1.75 -20.58
CA GLN A 223 30.22 -1.62 -21.85
C GLN A 223 30.06 -2.97 -22.56
N ARG A 224 31.09 -3.83 -22.55
CA ARG A 224 31.01 -5.19 -23.10
C ARG A 224 30.04 -6.05 -22.30
N LEU A 225 30.09 -5.96 -20.98
CA LEU A 225 29.21 -6.72 -20.09
C LEU A 225 27.73 -6.30 -20.24
N LEU A 226 27.47 -5.00 -20.32
CA LEU A 226 26.12 -4.46 -20.56
C LEU A 226 25.56 -4.93 -21.92
N ARG A 227 26.37 -4.90 -22.99
CA ARG A 227 25.97 -5.38 -24.32
C ARG A 227 25.64 -6.89 -24.32
N GLU A 228 26.43 -7.69 -23.61
CA GLU A 228 26.18 -9.12 -23.44
C GLU A 228 24.86 -9.37 -22.70
N TRP A 229 24.62 -8.67 -21.59
CA TRP A 229 23.37 -8.80 -20.82
C TRP A 229 22.14 -8.37 -21.63
N LEU A 230 22.20 -7.24 -22.32
CA LEU A 230 21.10 -6.79 -23.19
C LEU A 230 20.85 -7.78 -24.33
N THR A 231 21.88 -8.44 -24.86
CA THR A 231 21.72 -9.46 -25.89
C THR A 231 21.02 -10.71 -25.36
N ARG A 232 21.36 -11.15 -24.14
CA ARG A 232 20.67 -12.28 -23.49
C ARG A 232 19.21 -11.94 -23.18
N LEU A 233 18.95 -10.76 -22.61
CA LEU A 233 17.59 -10.29 -22.31
C LEU A 233 16.73 -10.10 -23.57
N ALA A 234 17.34 -9.70 -24.68
CA ALA A 234 16.66 -9.58 -25.98
C ALA A 234 16.29 -10.94 -26.60
N ALA A 235 17.00 -12.01 -26.24
CA ALA A 235 16.78 -13.36 -26.77
C ALA A 235 15.82 -14.21 -25.90
N ASP A 236 15.87 -14.07 -24.58
CA ASP A 236 15.07 -14.86 -23.65
C ASP A 236 13.70 -14.22 -23.39
N GLY A 237 12.76 -14.46 -24.31
CA GLY A 237 11.35 -14.13 -24.15
C GLY A 237 10.57 -14.99 -23.13
N GLY A 238 11.22 -15.73 -22.22
CA GLY A 238 10.55 -16.36 -21.06
C GLY A 238 10.90 -17.80 -20.69
N ALA A 239 12.15 -18.13 -20.34
CA ALA A 239 12.42 -19.34 -19.55
C ALA A 239 13.64 -19.17 -18.62
N PRO A 240 13.53 -19.50 -17.32
CA PRO A 240 14.69 -19.54 -16.43
C PRO A 240 15.55 -20.77 -16.76
N ARG A 241 16.87 -20.60 -16.84
CA ARG A 241 17.81 -21.72 -16.84
C ARG A 241 17.93 -22.27 -15.42
N ALA A 242 17.69 -23.58 -15.30
CA ALA A 242 17.91 -24.39 -14.10
C ALA A 242 19.39 -24.43 -13.67
#